data_AF-A0A3B8Q0Z9-F1
#
_entry.id   AF-A0A3B8Q0Z9-F1
#
_cell.length_a   1.000
_cell.length_b   1.000
_cell.length_c   1.000
_cell.angle_alpha   90.00
_cell.angle_beta   90.00
_cell.angle_gamma   90.00
#
_symmetry.space_group_name_H-M   'P 1'
#
loop_
_entity.id
_entity.type
_entity.pdbx_description
1 polymer ?
#
loop_
_entity_poly.entity_id
_entity_poly.type
_entity_poly.pdbx_seq_one_letter_code
_entity_poly.pdbx_strand_id
1 'polypeptide(L)'
;RYFAVPDEWQHRVLFWGILGALVMRAVMILTGAALIHRYHWVLYVMGVFLIYTGIKMLLATGNDDSVKPEHNPAVRLVRRFFPLSSEYDGEKFISVQNGRRVLTPLALVLVMVETTDVVFALDSIPAIFGVTNDAFIVFTSNVFAILGLRSLYFVLASLMGYFRFLKYGLAIVLVFIGVKMLADKWLKAWLGEYLTNVSLGFVVGTILTSMLASVILGVREQARPGSSSS
;
A
#
# COMPACT_ATOMS: atom_id res chain seq x y z
N ARG A 1 8.83 -9.01 -17.75
CA ARG A 1 8.66 -10.39 -17.22
C ARG A 1 10.03 -10.86 -16.71
N TYR A 2 10.41 -10.53 -15.46
CA TYR A 2 11.78 -10.71 -14.94
C TYR A 2 11.91 -11.82 -13.88
N PHE A 3 10.81 -12.46 -13.49
CA PHE A 3 10.80 -13.63 -12.62
C PHE A 3 9.82 -14.64 -13.21
N ALA A 4 10.32 -15.53 -14.07
CA ALA A 4 9.57 -16.69 -14.54
C ALA A 4 9.59 -17.75 -13.42
N VAL A 5 8.76 -17.53 -12.39
CA VAL A 5 8.55 -18.51 -11.32
C VAL A 5 7.53 -19.52 -11.83
N PRO A 6 7.82 -20.83 -11.83
CA PRO A 6 6.85 -21.87 -12.20
C PRO A 6 5.56 -21.75 -11.37
N ASP A 7 4.39 -21.82 -12.01
CA ASP A 7 3.06 -21.57 -11.41
C ASP A 7 2.74 -22.46 -10.19
N GLU A 8 3.37 -23.64 -10.10
CA GLU A 8 3.23 -24.60 -9.01
C GLU A 8 3.71 -24.04 -7.65
N TRP A 9 4.68 -23.11 -7.65
CA TRP A 9 5.31 -22.59 -6.42
C TRP A 9 4.75 -21.24 -5.98
N GLN A 10 4.07 -20.52 -6.88
CA GLN A 10 3.50 -19.20 -6.62
C GLN A 10 2.39 -19.25 -5.55
N HIS A 11 1.58 -20.31 -5.53
CA HIS A 11 0.47 -20.46 -4.59
C HIS A 11 0.94 -20.51 -3.13
N ARG A 12 2.07 -21.18 -2.88
CA ARG A 12 2.61 -21.35 -1.52
C ARG A 12 3.29 -20.08 -1.02
N VAL A 13 4.06 -19.41 -1.87
CA VAL A 13 4.67 -18.11 -1.53
C VAL A 13 3.60 -17.05 -1.32
N LEU A 14 2.55 -17.03 -2.15
CA LEU A 14 1.44 -16.10 -1.96
C LEU A 14 0.67 -16.39 -0.66
N PHE A 15 0.47 -17.66 -0.30
CA PHE A 15 -0.16 -18.03 0.97
C PHE A 15 0.67 -17.59 2.18
N TRP A 16 1.98 -17.89 2.20
CA TRP A 16 2.87 -17.46 3.28
C TRP A 16 3.04 -15.94 3.33
N GLY A 17 3.07 -15.26 2.18
CA GLY A 17 3.12 -13.80 2.10
C GLY A 17 1.86 -13.14 2.65
N ILE A 18 0.67 -13.67 2.31
CA ILE A 18 -0.60 -13.19 2.86
C ILE A 18 -0.67 -13.42 4.37
N LEU A 19 -0.27 -14.61 4.84
CA LEU A 19 -0.25 -14.94 6.26
C LEU A 19 0.73 -14.04 7.03
N GLY A 20 1.93 -13.83 6.50
CA GLY A 20 2.95 -12.95 7.07
C GLY A 20 2.47 -11.50 7.15
N ALA A 21 1.91 -10.97 6.06
CA ALA A 21 1.30 -9.64 6.01
C ALA A 21 0.19 -9.48 7.06
N LEU A 22 -0.70 -10.47 7.18
CA LEU A 22 -1.78 -10.46 8.16
C LEU A 22 -1.25 -10.40 9.61
N VAL A 23 -0.24 -11.22 9.93
CA VAL A 23 0.38 -11.23 11.26
C VAL A 23 1.08 -9.89 11.54
N MET A 24 1.86 -9.37 10.59
CA MET A 24 2.53 -8.08 10.73
C MET A 24 1.53 -6.95 10.96
N ARG A 25 0.43 -6.93 10.21
CA ARG A 25 -0.64 -5.96 10.41
C ARG A 25 -1.31 -6.11 11.77
N ALA A 26 -1.60 -7.33 12.23
CA ALA A 26 -2.14 -7.55 13.56
C ALA A 26 -1.23 -6.94 14.64
N VAL A 27 0.08 -7.22 14.56
CA VAL A 27 1.08 -6.67 15.49
C VAL A 27 1.13 -5.14 15.43
N MET A 28 1.19 -4.55 14.24
CA MET A 28 1.24 -3.09 14.08
C MET A 28 -0.04 -2.39 14.53
N ILE A 29 -1.21 -2.97 14.27
CA ILE A 29 -2.51 -2.40 14.69
C ILE A 29 -2.63 -2.47 16.21
N LEU A 30 -2.33 -3.62 16.83
CA LEU A 30 -2.39 -3.77 18.28
C LEU A 30 -1.38 -2.87 18.98
N THR A 31 -0.15 -2.80 18.47
CA THR A 31 0.89 -1.91 19.01
C THR A 31 0.51 -0.45 18.83
N GLY A 32 0.00 -0.07 17.65
CA GLY A 32 -0.46 1.27 17.32
C GLY A 32 -1.63 1.70 18.21
N ALA A 33 -2.63 0.84 18.38
CA ALA A 33 -3.77 1.09 19.28
C ALA A 33 -3.31 1.28 20.72
N ALA A 34 -2.44 0.41 21.23
CA ALA A 34 -1.88 0.52 22.58
C ALA A 34 -1.06 1.80 22.75
N LEU A 35 -0.31 2.20 21.71
CA LEU A 35 0.50 3.40 21.73
C LEU A 35 -0.36 4.67 21.71
N ILE A 36 -1.39 4.73 20.86
CA ILE A 36 -2.33 5.87 20.78
C ILE A 36 -3.11 6.02 22.09
N HIS A 37 -3.58 4.90 22.67
CA HIS A 37 -4.31 4.92 23.93
C HIS A 37 -3.47 5.48 25.08
N ARG A 38 -2.15 5.22 25.08
CA ARG A 38 -1.21 5.75 26.09
C ARG A 38 -0.70 7.15 25.74
N TYR A 39 -0.53 7.47 24.47
CA TYR A 39 0.15 8.66 23.98
C TYR A 39 -0.62 9.33 22.85
N HIS A 40 -1.51 10.26 23.22
CA HIS A 40 -2.32 11.00 22.27
C HIS A 40 -1.50 11.88 21.30
N TRP A 41 -0.29 12.29 21.70
CA TRP A 41 0.60 13.09 20.84
C TRP A 41 1.06 12.32 19.58
N VAL A 42 1.00 10.99 19.61
CA VAL A 42 1.37 10.11 18.49
C VAL A 42 0.46 10.34 17.28
N LEU A 43 -0.82 10.67 17.51
CA LEU A 43 -1.75 11.04 16.43
C LEU A 43 -1.27 12.27 15.65
N TYR A 44 -0.61 13.22 16.32
CA TYR A 44 -0.07 14.40 15.64
C TYR A 44 1.13 14.05 14.77
N VAL A 45 2.05 13.20 15.27
CA VAL A 45 3.17 12.71 14.47
C VAL A 45 2.68 11.96 13.24
N MET A 46 1.72 11.07 13.44
CA MET A 46 1.03 10.35 12.38
C MET A 46 0.36 11.30 11.38
N GLY A 47 -0.31 12.35 11.86
CA GLY A 47 -0.94 13.36 11.00
C GLY A 47 0.06 14.12 10.14
N VAL A 48 1.18 14.60 10.72
CA VAL A 48 2.27 15.24 9.95
C VAL A 48 2.84 14.27 8.92
N PHE A 49 3.08 13.02 9.32
CA PHE A 49 3.60 11.98 8.45
C PHE A 49 2.68 11.74 7.23
N LEU A 50 1.36 11.66 7.44
CA LEU A 50 0.38 11.50 6.36
C LEU A 50 0.33 12.69 5.39
N ILE A 51 0.40 13.91 5.91
CA ILE A 51 0.46 15.11 5.06
C ILE A 51 1.73 15.06 4.21
N TYR A 52 2.87 14.74 4.82
CA TYR A 52 4.13 14.63 4.12
C TYR A 52 4.09 13.55 3.01
N THR A 53 3.58 12.36 3.31
CA THR A 53 3.50 11.26 2.32
C THR A 53 2.52 11.60 1.19
N GLY A 54 1.36 12.18 1.52
CA GLY A 54 0.38 12.63 0.52
C GLY A 54 0.93 13.71 -0.41
N ILE A 55 1.57 14.76 0.13
CA ILE A 55 2.20 15.81 -0.69
C ILE A 55 3.32 15.23 -1.55
N LYS A 56 4.20 14.42 -0.97
CA LYS A 56 5.28 13.76 -1.71
C LYS A 56 4.72 12.92 -2.87
N MET A 57 3.61 12.24 -2.65
CA MET A 57 2.95 11.43 -3.68
C MET A 57 2.34 12.27 -4.80
N LEU A 58 1.75 13.43 -4.50
CA LEU A 58 1.29 14.39 -5.52
C LEU A 58 2.45 14.92 -6.37
N LEU A 59 3.54 15.32 -5.72
CA LEU A 59 4.73 15.87 -6.39
C LEU A 59 5.44 14.81 -7.24
N ALA A 60 5.51 13.57 -6.77
CA ALA A 60 6.12 12.47 -7.50
C ALA A 60 5.30 12.01 -8.73
N THR A 61 4.02 12.37 -8.82
CA THR A 61 3.16 11.98 -9.96
C THR A 61 3.30 12.94 -11.15
N GLY A 62 3.84 14.16 -10.94
CA GLY A 62 4.08 15.14 -12.01
C GLY A 62 5.42 14.98 -12.74
N ASN A 63 6.39 14.30 -12.13
CA ASN A 63 7.65 13.95 -12.77
C ASN A 63 7.51 12.56 -13.39
N ASP A 64 7.29 12.51 -14.70
CA ASP A 64 7.29 11.28 -15.51
C ASP A 64 8.72 10.71 -15.68
N ASP A 65 9.55 10.83 -14.64
CA ASP A 65 10.73 9.99 -14.50
C ASP A 65 10.20 8.59 -14.20
N SER A 66 10.00 7.84 -15.28
CA SER A 66 9.89 6.39 -15.32
C SER A 66 10.42 5.81 -14.02
N VAL A 67 9.51 5.33 -13.16
CA VAL A 67 9.86 4.61 -11.94
C VAL A 67 10.59 3.34 -12.40
N LYS A 68 11.89 3.48 -12.64
CA LYS A 68 12.81 2.39 -12.92
C LYS A 68 12.80 1.55 -11.64
N PRO A 69 12.27 0.32 -11.66
CA PRO A 69 12.19 -0.54 -10.46
C PRO A 69 13.57 -0.79 -9.81
N GLU A 70 14.65 -0.47 -10.53
CA GLU A 70 16.05 -0.55 -10.11
C GLU A 70 16.44 0.41 -8.98
N HIS A 71 15.60 1.42 -8.66
CA HIS A 71 15.86 2.35 -7.55
C HIS A 71 15.02 2.11 -6.31
N ASN A 72 14.24 1.02 -6.23
CA ASN A 72 13.51 0.70 -5.00
C ASN A 72 14.55 0.42 -3.87
N PRO A 73 14.61 1.23 -2.80
CA PRO A 73 15.61 1.06 -1.73
C PRO A 73 15.55 -0.34 -1.10
N ALA A 74 14.38 -1.00 -1.13
CA ALA A 74 14.21 -2.39 -0.74
C ALA A 74 15.08 -3.36 -1.57
N VAL A 75 15.12 -3.20 -2.90
CA VAL A 75 15.92 -4.06 -3.80
C VAL A 75 17.42 -3.82 -3.58
N ARG A 76 17.83 -2.58 -3.33
CA ARG A 76 19.23 -2.20 -3.08
C ARG A 76 19.72 -2.68 -1.72
N LEU A 77 18.86 -2.64 -0.70
CA LEU A 77 19.15 -3.13 0.64
C LEU A 77 19.27 -4.66 0.65
N VAL A 78 18.35 -5.37 -0.02
CA VAL A 78 18.43 -6.83 -0.12
C VAL A 78 19.65 -7.29 -0.91
N ARG A 79 19.99 -6.62 -2.02
CA ARG A 79 21.25 -6.86 -2.77
C ARG A 79 22.51 -6.62 -1.95
N ARG A 80 22.45 -5.75 -0.93
CA ARG A 80 23.59 -5.42 -0.06
C ARG A 80 23.79 -6.43 1.07
N PHE A 81 22.70 -7.05 1.54
CA PHE A 81 22.77 -8.03 2.63
C PHE A 81 22.92 -9.48 2.16
N PHE A 82 22.49 -9.82 0.94
CA PHE A 82 22.61 -11.19 0.43
C PHE A 82 23.08 -11.24 -1.04
N PRO A 83 24.15 -12.01 -1.37
CA PRO A 83 24.52 -12.27 -2.74
C PRO A 83 23.40 -13.07 -3.44
N LEU A 84 22.97 -12.59 -4.60
CA LEU A 84 21.95 -13.23 -5.43
C LEU A 84 22.59 -14.40 -6.18
N SER A 85 22.07 -15.63 -6.03
CA SER A 85 22.37 -16.71 -6.99
C SER A 85 21.48 -16.55 -8.22
N SER A 86 22.08 -16.74 -9.39
CA SER A 86 21.41 -16.82 -10.69
C SER A 86 20.81 -18.20 -10.98
N GLU A 87 21.04 -19.20 -10.12
CA GLU A 87 20.61 -20.57 -10.36
C GLU A 87 19.47 -20.99 -9.42
N TYR A 88 18.43 -21.54 -10.03
CA TYR A 88 17.25 -22.09 -9.39
C TYR A 88 17.59 -23.44 -8.77
N ASP A 89 17.55 -23.53 -7.43
CA ASP A 89 17.90 -24.75 -6.70
C ASP A 89 16.73 -25.20 -5.80
N GLY A 90 15.62 -25.57 -6.45
CA GLY A 90 14.49 -26.28 -5.83
C GLY A 90 13.65 -25.54 -4.79
N GLU A 91 13.08 -26.32 -3.85
CA GLU A 91 11.97 -25.99 -2.93
C GLU A 91 12.33 -25.10 -1.72
N LYS A 92 13.59 -24.68 -1.57
CA LYS A 92 14.09 -24.07 -0.32
C LYS A 92 14.18 -22.55 -0.41
N PHE A 93 13.64 -21.83 0.58
CA PHE A 93 13.78 -20.37 0.71
C PHE A 93 15.24 -19.92 0.91
N ILE A 94 16.10 -20.85 1.35
CA ILE A 94 17.54 -20.67 1.53
C ILE A 94 18.21 -21.89 0.88
N SER A 95 18.96 -21.67 -0.20
CA SER A 95 19.85 -22.70 -0.76
C SER A 95 21.26 -22.52 -0.18
N VAL A 96 22.09 -23.56 -0.20
CA VAL A 96 23.51 -23.46 0.13
C VAL A 96 24.29 -23.76 -1.15
N GLN A 97 24.79 -22.73 -1.81
CA GLN A 97 25.70 -22.87 -2.95
C GLN A 97 27.12 -22.51 -2.52
N ASN A 98 28.09 -23.37 -2.85
CA ASN A 98 29.52 -23.19 -2.52
C ASN A 98 29.79 -22.88 -1.03
N GLY A 99 29.08 -23.57 -0.12
CA GLY A 99 29.27 -23.41 1.33
C GLY A 99 28.74 -22.10 1.93
N ARG A 100 28.03 -21.27 1.16
CA ARG A 100 27.37 -20.04 1.65
C ARG A 100 25.86 -20.15 1.50
N ARG A 101 25.11 -19.63 2.48
CA ARG A 101 23.65 -19.51 2.40
C ARG A 101 23.28 -18.46 1.36
N VAL A 102 22.52 -18.85 0.35
CA VAL A 102 22.05 -18.00 -0.74
C VAL A 102 20.52 -17.94 -0.72
N LEU A 103 19.99 -16.73 -0.84
CA LEU A 103 18.54 -16.49 -0.89
C LEU A 103 18.00 -16.88 -2.27
N THR A 104 16.96 -17.70 -2.33
CA THR A 104 16.33 -18.05 -3.61
C THR A 104 15.46 -16.90 -4.14
N PRO A 105 15.19 -16.85 -5.46
CA PRO A 105 14.29 -15.85 -6.05
C PRO A 105 12.91 -15.79 -5.38
N LEU A 106 12.40 -16.92 -4.87
CA LEU A 106 11.15 -17.00 -4.12
C LEU A 106 11.21 -16.24 -2.79
N ALA A 107 12.30 -16.39 -2.03
CA ALA A 107 12.50 -15.65 -0.79
C ALA A 107 12.68 -14.15 -1.04
N LEU A 108 13.33 -13.78 -2.14
CA LEU A 108 13.46 -12.39 -2.57
C LEU A 108 12.10 -11.76 -2.87
N VAL A 109 11.22 -12.48 -3.59
CA VAL A 109 9.84 -12.03 -3.86
C VAL A 109 9.05 -11.91 -2.55
N LEU A 110 9.14 -12.90 -1.65
CA LEU A 110 8.47 -12.86 -0.35
C LEU A 110 8.91 -11.63 0.48
N VAL A 111 10.22 -11.39 0.59
CA VAL A 111 10.76 -10.22 1.30
C VAL A 111 10.29 -8.91 0.66
N MET A 112 10.23 -8.83 -0.68
CA MET A 112 9.70 -7.65 -1.35
C MET A 112 8.22 -7.42 -1.05
N VAL A 113 7.40 -8.49 -1.05
CA VAL A 113 5.98 -8.40 -0.70
C VAL A 113 5.79 -7.97 0.75
N GLU A 114 6.50 -8.59 1.69
CA GLU A 114 6.43 -8.23 3.12
C GLU A 114 6.91 -6.79 3.36
N THR A 115 8.03 -6.39 2.77
CA THR A 115 8.54 -5.01 2.89
C THR A 115 7.55 -4.01 2.32
N THR A 116 6.96 -4.33 1.16
CA THR A 116 5.96 -3.48 0.53
C THR A 116 4.70 -3.37 1.41
N ASP A 117 4.22 -4.47 2.00
CA ASP A 117 3.06 -4.44 2.91
C ASP A 117 3.35 -3.61 4.17
N VAL A 118 4.54 -3.71 4.75
CA VAL A 118 4.94 -2.85 5.89
C VAL A 118 4.92 -1.38 5.49
N VAL A 119 5.47 -1.03 4.32
CA VAL A 119 5.41 0.35 3.81
C VAL A 119 3.97 0.81 3.60
N PHE A 120 3.10 -0.06 3.06
CA PHE A 120 1.65 0.17 2.91
C PHE A 120 0.88 0.19 4.23
N ALA A 121 1.46 -0.28 5.32
CA ALA A 121 0.84 -0.19 6.63
C ALA A 121 1.20 1.13 7.31
N LEU A 122 2.38 1.68 7.03
CA LEU A 122 2.83 2.95 7.59
C LEU A 122 1.97 4.14 7.16
N ASP A 123 1.33 4.12 6.00
CA ASP A 123 0.36 5.13 5.56
C ASP A 123 -1.09 4.76 5.92
N SER A 124 -1.51 3.52 5.70
CA SER A 124 -2.90 3.11 5.92
C SER A 124 -3.30 3.00 7.39
N ILE A 125 -2.41 2.57 8.30
CA ILE A 125 -2.73 2.44 9.73
C ILE A 125 -2.97 3.81 10.39
N PRO A 126 -2.08 4.82 10.26
CA PRO A 126 -2.37 6.15 10.78
C PRO A 126 -3.67 6.72 10.23
N ALA A 127 -3.92 6.52 8.94
CA ALA A 127 -5.11 7.05 8.28
C ALA A 127 -6.40 6.44 8.88
N ILE A 128 -6.42 5.12 9.12
CA ILE A 128 -7.57 4.46 9.73
C ILE A 128 -7.77 4.92 11.18
N PHE A 129 -6.68 5.05 11.96
CA PHE A 129 -6.76 5.58 13.33
C PHE A 129 -7.23 7.04 13.40
N GLY A 130 -7.00 7.83 12.35
CA GLY A 130 -7.58 9.17 12.19
C GLY A 130 -9.10 9.18 11.96
N VAL A 131 -9.69 8.02 11.63
CA VAL A 131 -11.15 7.87 11.41
C VAL A 131 -11.80 7.13 12.59
N THR A 132 -11.20 6.05 13.08
CA THR A 132 -11.72 5.25 14.20
C THR A 132 -10.59 4.79 15.11
N ASN A 133 -10.82 4.81 16.43
CA ASN A 133 -9.87 4.30 17.42
C ASN A 133 -10.15 2.84 17.82
N ASP A 134 -11.16 2.20 17.23
CA ASP A 134 -11.51 0.82 17.53
C ASP A 134 -10.62 -0.16 16.73
N ALA A 135 -9.65 -0.75 17.43
CA ALA A 135 -8.71 -1.71 16.86
C ALA A 135 -9.38 -2.96 16.27
N PHE A 136 -10.54 -3.37 16.77
CA PHE A 136 -11.30 -4.50 16.22
C PHE A 136 -11.88 -4.14 14.85
N ILE A 137 -12.45 -2.94 14.71
CA ILE A 137 -12.93 -2.44 13.41
C ILE A 137 -11.76 -2.30 12.42
N VAL A 138 -10.62 -1.76 12.87
CA VAL A 138 -9.41 -1.64 12.03
C VAL A 138 -8.94 -3.01 11.54
N PHE A 139 -8.79 -3.97 12.46
CA PHE A 139 -8.29 -5.30 12.15
C PHE A 139 -9.24 -6.06 11.22
N THR A 140 -10.53 -6.14 11.57
CA THR A 140 -11.52 -6.86 10.77
C THR A 140 -11.66 -6.28 9.36
N SER A 141 -11.73 -4.94 9.22
CA SER A 141 -11.80 -4.28 7.90
C SER A 141 -10.59 -4.61 7.03
N ASN A 142 -9.40 -4.69 7.63
CA ASN A 142 -8.19 -5.02 6.91
C ASN A 142 -8.12 -6.49 6.49
N VAL A 143 -8.54 -7.41 7.36
CA VAL A 143 -8.69 -8.83 7.03
C VAL A 143 -9.65 -8.99 5.85
N PHE A 144 -10.82 -8.34 5.90
CA PHE A 144 -11.79 -8.35 4.79
C PHE A 144 -11.19 -7.80 3.49
N ALA A 145 -10.42 -6.72 3.55
CA ALA A 145 -9.76 -6.15 2.38
C ALA A 145 -8.77 -7.14 1.74
N ILE A 146 -7.95 -7.83 2.54
CA ILE A 146 -6.98 -8.82 2.05
C ILE A 146 -7.69 -10.05 1.46
N LEU A 147 -8.70 -10.58 2.16
CA LEU A 147 -9.45 -11.76 1.71
C LEU A 147 -10.26 -11.48 0.43
N GLY A 148 -10.88 -10.30 0.34
CA GLY A 148 -11.65 -9.87 -0.82
C GLY A 148 -10.80 -9.56 -2.06
N LEU A 149 -9.53 -9.22 -1.88
CA LEU A 149 -8.62 -8.92 -2.99
C LEU A 149 -8.44 -10.13 -3.91
N ARG A 150 -8.53 -11.36 -3.42
CA ARG A 150 -8.32 -12.57 -4.25
C ARG A 150 -9.38 -12.73 -5.34
N SER A 151 -10.65 -12.49 -5.01
CA SER A 151 -11.73 -12.53 -6.01
C SER A 151 -11.69 -11.30 -6.92
N LEU A 152 -11.29 -10.14 -6.38
CA LEU A 152 -11.21 -8.90 -7.13
C LEU A 152 -9.94 -8.78 -7.99
N TYR A 153 -8.92 -9.60 -7.74
CA TYR A 153 -7.63 -9.52 -8.43
C TYR A 153 -7.78 -9.66 -9.95
N PHE A 154 -8.65 -10.57 -10.42
CA PHE A 154 -8.91 -10.73 -11.85
C PHE A 154 -9.48 -9.44 -12.49
N VAL A 155 -10.39 -8.78 -11.78
CA VAL A 155 -11.00 -7.50 -12.22
C VAL A 155 -9.96 -6.38 -12.16
N LEU A 156 -9.22 -6.27 -11.05
CA LEU A 156 -8.17 -5.26 -10.87
C LEU A 156 -7.04 -5.41 -11.89
N ALA A 157 -6.63 -6.65 -12.21
CA ALA A 157 -5.58 -6.91 -13.20
C ALA A 157 -5.97 -6.40 -14.58
N SER A 158 -7.24 -6.55 -14.96
CA SER A 158 -7.79 -6.03 -16.21
C SER A 158 -7.90 -4.49 -16.23
N LEU A 159 -8.01 -3.87 -15.05
CA LEU A 159 -8.14 -2.41 -14.88
C LEU A 159 -6.81 -1.72 -14.54
N MET A 160 -5.70 -2.45 -14.40
CA MET A 160 -4.41 -1.89 -13.96
C MET A 160 -3.95 -0.69 -14.80
N GLY A 161 -4.18 -0.72 -16.11
CA GLY A 161 -3.81 0.37 -17.03
C GLY A 161 -4.58 1.68 -16.82
N TYR A 162 -5.68 1.66 -16.07
CA TYR A 162 -6.57 2.81 -15.87
C TYR A 162 -6.30 3.55 -14.55
N PHE A 163 -5.56 2.96 -13.60
CA PHE A 163 -5.41 3.49 -12.22
C PHE A 163 -4.39 4.63 -12.06
N ARG A 164 -4.01 5.34 -13.13
CA ARG A 164 -3.09 6.49 -13.02
C ARG A 164 -3.64 7.59 -12.11
N PHE A 165 -4.95 7.83 -12.14
CA PHE A 165 -5.59 8.87 -11.34
C PHE A 165 -5.89 8.45 -9.88
N LEU A 166 -5.86 7.16 -9.58
CA LEU A 166 -6.05 6.63 -8.22
C LEU A 166 -4.96 7.14 -7.27
N LYS A 167 -3.74 7.35 -7.78
CA LYS A 167 -2.65 7.96 -7.01
C LYS A 167 -3.01 9.36 -6.52
N TYR A 168 -3.64 10.19 -7.35
CA TYR A 168 -4.08 11.52 -6.91
C TYR A 168 -5.18 11.43 -5.85
N GLY A 169 -6.15 10.53 -6.02
CA GLY A 169 -7.21 10.30 -5.04
C GLY A 169 -6.67 9.89 -3.68
N LEU A 170 -5.77 8.90 -3.64
CA LEU A 170 -5.14 8.44 -2.40
C LEU A 170 -4.32 9.55 -1.74
N ALA A 171 -3.57 10.33 -2.52
CA ALA A 171 -2.77 11.41 -1.97
C ALA A 171 -3.62 12.53 -1.34
N ILE A 172 -4.74 12.89 -1.97
CA ILE A 172 -5.72 13.86 -1.42
C ILE A 172 -6.31 13.32 -0.11
N VAL A 173 -6.70 12.04 -0.09
CA VAL A 173 -7.22 11.39 1.12
C VAL A 173 -6.21 11.41 2.26
N LEU A 174 -4.93 11.08 1.99
CA LEU A 174 -3.87 11.10 3.00
C LEU A 174 -3.65 12.50 3.58
N VAL A 175 -3.55 13.53 2.74
CA VAL A 175 -3.42 14.92 3.19
C VAL A 175 -4.63 15.34 4.02
N PHE A 176 -5.83 15.03 3.56
CA PHE A 176 -7.07 15.36 4.28
C PHE A 176 -7.12 14.70 5.66
N ILE A 177 -6.85 13.40 5.75
CA ILE A 177 -6.86 12.68 7.03
C ILE A 177 -5.75 13.22 7.94
N GLY A 178 -4.56 13.49 7.40
CA GLY A 178 -3.46 14.05 8.18
C GLY A 178 -3.80 15.43 8.76
N VAL A 179 -4.40 16.32 7.97
CA VAL A 179 -4.89 17.64 8.45
C VAL A 179 -5.97 17.44 9.52
N LYS A 180 -6.92 16.53 9.30
CA LYS A 180 -7.95 16.21 10.30
C LYS A 180 -7.32 15.74 11.62
N MET A 181 -6.32 14.85 11.57
CA MET A 181 -5.64 14.35 12.77
C MET A 181 -4.93 15.46 13.55
N LEU A 182 -4.30 16.41 12.86
CA LEU A 182 -3.66 17.58 13.50
C LEU A 182 -4.69 18.55 14.07
N ALA A 183 -5.81 18.72 13.37
CA ALA A 183 -6.86 19.64 13.75
C ALA A 183 -7.91 19.02 14.67
N ASP A 184 -7.75 17.78 15.14
CA ASP A 184 -8.79 17.00 15.84
C ASP A 184 -9.45 17.77 17.01
N LYS A 185 -8.64 18.48 17.81
CA LYS A 185 -9.14 19.30 18.93
C LYS A 185 -10.00 20.49 18.47
N TRP A 186 -9.61 21.16 17.39
CA TRP A 186 -10.32 22.33 16.87
C TRP A 186 -11.55 21.92 16.06
N LEU A 187 -11.44 20.85 15.29
CA LEU A 187 -12.51 20.26 14.49
C LEU A 187 -13.62 19.65 15.36
N LYS A 188 -13.28 18.97 16.47
CA LYS A 188 -14.29 18.50 17.43
C LYS A 188 -15.04 19.65 18.11
N ALA A 189 -14.35 20.75 18.40
CA ALA A 189 -14.98 21.94 18.97
C ALA A 189 -15.94 22.65 17.99
N TRP A 190 -15.70 22.55 16.68
CA TRP A 190 -16.47 23.25 15.65
C TRP A 190 -17.55 22.39 14.97
N LEU A 191 -17.32 21.08 14.80
CA LEU A 191 -18.23 20.16 14.08
C LEU A 191 -18.91 19.09 14.97
N GLY A 192 -18.52 18.92 16.23
CA GLY A 192 -19.12 17.91 17.12
C GLY A 192 -19.02 16.46 16.59
N GLU A 193 -20.00 15.62 16.91
CA GLU A 193 -20.04 14.20 16.50
C GLU A 193 -20.18 13.96 14.98
N TYR A 194 -20.61 14.97 14.21
CA TYR A 194 -20.77 14.88 12.75
C TYR A 194 -19.44 14.79 12.00
N LEU A 195 -18.32 15.15 12.64
CA LEU A 195 -17.00 15.18 12.01
C LEU A 195 -16.59 13.83 11.43
N THR A 196 -16.89 12.74 12.14
CA THR A 196 -16.52 11.39 11.71
C THR A 196 -17.29 10.99 10.45
N ASN A 197 -18.60 11.28 10.41
CA ASN A 197 -19.46 10.96 9.26
C ASN A 197 -19.10 11.80 8.03
N VAL A 198 -18.83 13.09 8.21
CA VAL A 198 -18.40 13.98 7.11
C VAL A 198 -17.03 13.57 6.59
N SER A 199 -16.09 13.23 7.47
CA SER A 199 -14.78 12.71 7.09
C SER A 199 -14.90 11.39 6.32
N LEU A 200 -15.74 10.47 6.78
CA LEU A 200 -15.97 9.20 6.10
C LEU A 200 -16.57 9.43 4.71
N GLY A 201 -17.58 10.29 4.62
CA GLY A 201 -18.22 10.68 3.36
C GLY A 201 -17.25 11.35 2.39
N PHE A 202 -16.36 12.23 2.88
CA PHE A 202 -15.33 12.86 2.06
C PHE A 202 -14.33 11.82 1.51
N VAL A 203 -13.86 10.90 2.37
CA VAL A 203 -12.93 9.84 1.94
C VAL A 203 -13.58 8.95 0.88
N VAL A 204 -14.79 8.46 1.14
CA VAL A 204 -15.55 7.62 0.19
C VAL A 204 -15.82 8.39 -1.11
N GLY A 205 -16.24 9.65 -1.02
CA GLY A 205 -16.50 10.50 -2.18
C GLY A 205 -15.25 10.74 -3.02
N THR A 206 -14.11 11.04 -2.40
CA THR A 206 -12.83 11.25 -3.09
C THR A 206 -12.35 9.97 -3.77
N ILE A 207 -12.46 8.83 -3.10
CA ILE A 207 -12.08 7.53 -3.69
C ILE A 207 -13.01 7.21 -4.86
N LEU A 208 -14.33 7.28 -4.70
CA LEU A 208 -15.29 6.99 -5.76
C LEU A 208 -15.13 7.93 -6.95
N THR A 209 -14.98 9.23 -6.72
CA THR A 209 -14.74 10.21 -7.81
C THR A 209 -13.41 9.93 -8.52
N SER A 210 -12.34 9.61 -7.79
CA SER A 210 -11.07 9.26 -8.41
C SER A 210 -11.14 7.96 -9.20
N MET A 211 -11.90 6.97 -8.74
CA MET A 211 -12.15 5.71 -9.44
C MET A 211 -12.98 5.95 -10.71
N LEU A 212 -14.09 6.69 -10.61
CA LEU A 212 -14.94 7.03 -11.74
C LEU A 212 -14.18 7.86 -12.79
N ALA A 213 -13.41 8.86 -12.36
CA ALA A 213 -12.55 9.64 -13.24
C ALA A 213 -11.49 8.74 -13.92
N SER A 214 -10.87 7.83 -13.17
CA SER A 214 -9.90 6.85 -13.72
C SER A 214 -10.52 5.96 -14.80
N VAL A 215 -11.73 5.43 -14.57
CA VAL A 215 -12.41 4.56 -15.53
C VAL A 215 -12.90 5.35 -16.74
N ILE A 216 -13.59 6.48 -16.55
CA ILE A 216 -14.17 7.28 -17.64
C ILE A 216 -13.07 7.83 -18.56
N LEU A 217 -11.98 8.36 -17.98
CA LEU A 217 -10.90 8.95 -18.76
C LEU A 217 -10.01 7.88 -19.39
N GLY A 218 -9.68 6.80 -18.68
CA GLY A 218 -8.88 5.73 -19.27
C GLY A 218 -9.62 4.96 -20.37
N VAL A 219 -10.96 4.85 -20.32
CA VAL A 219 -11.78 4.33 -21.43
C VAL A 219 -11.74 5.29 -22.63
N ARG A 220 -11.78 6.60 -22.38
CA ARG A 220 -11.67 7.63 -23.44
C ARG A 220 -10.31 7.64 -24.13
N GLU A 221 -9.24 7.33 -23.40
CA GLU A 221 -7.88 7.28 -23.94
C GLU A 221 -7.66 6.05 -24.83
N GLN A 222 -8.29 4.91 -24.52
CA GLN A 222 -8.28 3.73 -25.39
C GLN A 222 -9.24 3.85 -26.58
N ALA A 223 -10.29 4.67 -26.48
CA ALA A 223 -11.25 4.92 -27.56
C ALA A 223 -10.76 5.93 -28.61
N ARG A 224 -9.54 6.48 -28.50
CA ARG A 224 -8.89 7.28 -29.56
C ARG A 224 -7.81 6.48 -30.29
N PRO A 225 -8.16 5.64 -31.28
CA PRO A 225 -7.18 5.18 -32.26
C PRO A 225 -6.87 6.34 -33.23
N GLY A 226 -5.65 6.87 -33.17
CA GLY A 226 -5.04 7.63 -34.25
C GLY A 226 -5.06 9.17 -34.12
N SER A 227 -3.96 9.72 -33.63
CA SER A 227 -3.40 10.99 -34.16
C SER A 227 -1.93 11.14 -33.72
N SER A 228 -1.06 10.26 -34.22
CA SER A 228 0.39 10.50 -34.21
C SER A 228 1.03 9.88 -35.45
N SER A 229 0.87 10.56 -36.58
CA SER A 229 1.79 10.45 -37.71
C SER A 229 1.88 11.82 -38.37
N SER A 230 2.84 12.63 -37.92
CA SER A 230 3.48 13.71 -38.68
C SER A 230 4.86 13.91 -38.07
#